data_AF-A0A7D5XC56-F1
#
_entry.id   AF-A0A7D5XC56-F1
#
_cell.length_a   1.000
_cell.length_b   1.000
_cell.length_c   1.000
_cell.angle_alpha   90.00
_cell.angle_beta   90.00
_cell.angle_gamma   90.00
#
_symmetry.space_group_name_H-M   'P 1'
#
loop_
_entity.id
_entity.type
_entity.pdbx_description
1 polymer ?
#
loop_
_entity_poly.entity_id
_entity_poly.type
_entity_poly.pdbx_seq_one_letter_code
_entity_poly.pdbx_strand_id
1 'polypeptide(L)'
;MAVYITTSKNPSQKTKTLCKAFSKLLPGSLSENRGRKGIEQIFMRAKLLGKSRVMLVYETDSLPSRICFMKIKAHSWEWAGAEIAISKFRVFRIPAELPDEIAANGPRGKEFDVLFDFDKPEGEDFIELRCERKNLSFIHRGKKLMELVL
;
A
#
# COMPACT_ATOMS: atom_id res chain seq x y z
N MET A 1 3.72 1.22 -11.81
CA MET A 1 3.74 1.81 -10.44
C MET A 1 4.79 1.15 -9.51
N ALA A 2 5.42 1.88 -8.57
CA ALA A 2 6.24 1.28 -7.49
C ALA A 2 6.19 2.10 -6.17
N VAL A 3 5.86 1.45 -5.05
CA VAL A 3 5.65 2.11 -3.74
C VAL A 3 6.76 1.78 -2.75
N TYR A 4 7.29 2.80 -2.06
CA TYR A 4 8.12 2.61 -0.87
C TYR A 4 7.24 2.53 0.38
N ILE A 5 7.21 1.38 1.05
CA ILE A 5 6.34 1.12 2.20
C ILE A 5 7.18 1.14 3.47
N THR A 6 6.73 1.88 4.48
CA THR A 6 7.33 1.84 5.82
C THR A 6 6.29 2.17 6.87
N THR A 7 6.64 1.95 8.13
CA THR A 7 5.78 2.21 9.28
C THR A 7 6.04 3.57 9.94
N SER A 8 5.27 3.86 11.00
CA SER A 8 5.69 4.72 12.11
C SER A 8 6.93 4.17 12.85
N LYS A 9 7.51 4.94 13.78
CA LYS A 9 8.66 4.48 14.59
C LYS A 9 8.21 3.40 15.59
N ASN A 10 9.09 2.42 15.84
CA ASN A 10 8.88 1.30 16.76
C ASN A 10 7.59 0.49 16.51
N PRO A 11 7.34 -0.01 15.29
CA PRO A 11 6.09 -0.69 14.96
C PRO A 11 5.98 -2.08 15.60
N SER A 12 4.75 -2.46 15.93
CA SER A 12 4.35 -3.82 16.28
C SER A 12 4.58 -4.80 15.12
N GLN A 13 4.62 -6.10 15.45
CA GLN A 13 4.72 -7.16 14.42
C GLN A 13 3.49 -7.21 13.50
N LYS A 14 2.32 -6.79 13.98
CA LYS A 14 1.09 -6.73 13.16
C LYS A 14 1.25 -5.70 12.05
N THR A 15 1.76 -4.52 12.36
CA THR A 15 2.01 -3.46 11.38
C THR A 15 3.09 -3.83 10.39
N LYS A 16 4.17 -4.49 10.83
CA LYS A 16 5.19 -5.04 9.91
C LYS A 16 4.61 -6.11 8.98
N THR A 17 3.73 -6.97 9.49
CA THR A 17 3.05 -8.00 8.70
C THR A 17 2.19 -7.37 7.62
N LEU A 18 1.43 -6.32 7.95
CA LEU A 18 0.64 -5.58 6.96
C LEU A 18 1.52 -4.93 5.88
N CYS A 19 2.61 -4.26 6.26
CA CYS A 19 3.55 -3.65 5.30
C CYS A 19 4.18 -4.68 4.36
N LYS A 20 4.56 -5.84 4.90
CA LYS A 20 5.11 -6.95 4.10
C LYS A 20 4.07 -7.56 3.17
N ALA A 21 2.80 -7.60 3.57
CA ALA A 21 1.71 -8.03 2.69
C ALA A 21 1.53 -7.04 1.52
N PHE A 22 1.48 -5.73 1.81
CA PHE A 22 1.44 -4.71 0.76
C PHE A 22 2.61 -4.82 -0.22
N SER A 23 3.84 -5.00 0.25
CA SER A 23 5.01 -5.11 -0.65
C SER A 23 4.96 -6.34 -1.56
N LYS A 24 4.20 -7.38 -1.20
CA LYS A 24 3.99 -8.55 -2.06
C LYS A 24 2.84 -8.36 -3.04
N LEU A 25 1.82 -7.60 -2.64
CA LEU A 25 0.60 -7.38 -3.42
C LEU A 25 0.71 -6.20 -4.38
N LEU A 26 1.63 -5.27 -4.14
CA LEU A 26 1.86 -4.10 -4.96
C LEU A 26 3.13 -4.33 -5.81
N PRO A 27 3.00 -4.51 -7.14
CA PRO A 27 4.11 -4.71 -8.06
C PRO A 27 5.21 -3.66 -7.88
N GLY A 28 6.46 -4.10 -7.99
CA GLY A 28 7.64 -3.26 -7.84
C GLY A 28 7.80 -2.56 -6.47
N SER A 29 6.96 -2.85 -5.48
CA SER A 29 6.97 -2.16 -4.19
C SER A 29 7.90 -2.82 -3.19
N LEU A 30 8.37 -2.06 -2.20
CA LEU A 30 9.33 -2.53 -1.19
C LEU A 30 8.92 -2.06 0.20
N SER A 31 8.93 -2.97 1.16
CA SER A 31 8.81 -2.63 2.57
C SER A 31 10.19 -2.57 3.23
N GLU A 32 10.54 -1.43 3.83
CA GLU A 32 11.75 -1.27 4.63
C GLU A 32 11.44 -0.86 6.08
N ASN A 33 12.37 -1.15 6.99
CA ASN A 33 12.25 -0.71 8.38
C ASN A 33 12.36 0.82 8.49
N ARG A 34 11.42 1.43 9.21
CA ARG A 34 11.43 2.86 9.54
C ARG A 34 12.70 3.27 10.28
N GLY A 35 13.05 2.52 11.33
CA GLY A 35 14.16 2.85 12.23
C GLY A 35 14.03 4.27 12.79
N ARG A 36 15.12 5.03 12.77
CA ARG A 36 15.17 6.43 13.22
C ARG A 36 14.86 7.45 12.12
N LYS A 37 14.58 7.01 10.88
CA LYS A 37 14.47 7.90 9.73
C LYS A 37 13.37 8.96 9.92
N GLY A 38 13.70 10.22 9.64
CA GLY A 38 12.74 11.31 9.47
C GLY A 38 11.91 11.15 8.20
N ILE A 39 10.91 12.02 7.99
CA ILE A 39 10.11 12.03 6.76
C ILE A 39 10.99 12.38 5.55
N GLU A 40 11.85 13.39 5.65
CA GLU A 40 12.79 13.77 4.58
C GLU A 40 13.74 12.62 4.19
N GLN A 41 14.25 11.88 5.17
CA GLN A 41 15.12 10.73 4.89
C GLN A 41 14.36 9.60 4.19
N ILE A 42 13.07 9.45 4.44
CA ILE A 42 12.24 8.47 3.72
C ILE A 42 11.97 8.92 2.31
N PHE A 43 11.62 10.19 2.12
CA PHE A 43 11.47 10.78 0.80
C PHE A 43 12.73 10.54 -0.05
N MET A 44 13.91 10.89 0.49
CA MET A 44 15.18 10.69 -0.19
C MET A 44 15.46 9.22 -0.49
N ARG A 45 15.14 8.30 0.45
CA ARG A 45 15.29 6.86 0.25
C ARG A 45 14.37 6.33 -0.85
N ALA A 46 13.10 6.73 -0.85
CA ALA A 46 12.12 6.33 -1.86
C ALA A 46 12.54 6.83 -3.25
N LYS A 47 12.97 8.09 -3.35
CA LYS A 47 13.50 8.69 -4.59
C LYS A 47 14.73 7.96 -5.10
N LEU A 48 15.70 7.65 -4.24
CA LEU A 48 16.90 6.87 -4.60
C LEU A 48 16.55 5.49 -5.16
N LEU A 49 15.49 4.87 -4.64
CA LEU A 49 14.98 3.57 -5.10
C LEU A 49 14.02 3.67 -6.31
N GLY A 50 13.87 4.85 -6.90
CA GLY A 50 13.01 5.07 -8.07
C GLY A 50 11.52 4.87 -7.80
N LYS A 51 11.07 5.05 -6.54
CA LYS A 51 9.66 4.88 -6.17
C LYS A 51 8.88 6.18 -6.41
N SER A 52 7.68 6.06 -6.97
CA SER A 52 6.80 7.21 -7.28
C SER A 52 5.90 7.60 -6.11
N ARG A 53 5.72 6.68 -5.15
CA ARG A 53 4.89 6.86 -3.96
C ARG A 53 5.59 6.36 -2.71
N VAL A 54 5.27 6.96 -1.56
CA VAL A 54 5.56 6.42 -0.23
C VAL A 54 4.24 6.08 0.44
N MET A 55 4.16 4.89 1.04
CA MET A 55 3.09 4.50 1.94
C MET A 55 3.61 4.46 3.38
N LEU A 56 2.98 5.23 4.25
CA LEU A 56 3.25 5.24 5.69
C LEU A 56 2.11 4.57 6.43
N VAL A 57 2.41 3.46 7.11
CA VAL A 57 1.45 2.75 7.95
C VAL A 57 1.68 3.10 9.41
N TYR A 58 0.70 3.75 10.02
CA TYR A 58 0.69 4.12 11.43
C TYR A 58 -0.06 3.08 12.26
N GLU A 59 0.25 3.06 13.56
CA GLU A 59 -0.42 2.19 14.51
C GLU A 59 -0.86 2.93 15.77
N THR A 60 -1.87 2.38 16.41
CA THR A 60 -2.41 2.78 17.71
C THR A 60 -2.63 1.51 18.52
N ASP A 61 -2.17 1.47 19.76
CA ASP A 61 -2.28 0.28 20.63
C ASP A 61 -1.81 -1.03 19.97
N SER A 62 -0.68 -0.96 19.26
CA SER A 62 -0.08 -2.09 18.52
C SER A 62 -0.96 -2.68 17.40
N LEU A 63 -1.94 -1.91 16.90
CA LEU A 63 -2.75 -2.24 15.74
C LEU A 63 -2.56 -1.19 14.64
N PRO A 64 -2.39 -1.61 13.37
CA PRO A 64 -2.42 -0.66 12.26
C PRO A 64 -3.72 0.13 12.29
N SER A 65 -3.60 1.46 12.27
CA SER A 65 -4.75 2.35 12.43
C SER A 65 -4.96 3.27 11.25
N ARG A 66 -3.88 3.66 10.55
CA ARG A 66 -3.96 4.62 9.44
C ARG A 66 -2.90 4.36 8.37
N ILE A 67 -3.24 4.66 7.12
CA ILE A 67 -2.31 4.73 6.00
C ILE A 67 -2.33 6.13 5.41
N CYS A 68 -1.15 6.71 5.22
CA CYS A 68 -0.96 7.96 4.51
C CYS A 68 -0.06 7.73 3.30
N PHE A 69 -0.33 8.45 2.21
CA PHE A 69 0.49 8.38 1.00
C PHE A 69 1.21 9.69 0.73
N MET A 70 2.46 9.60 0.28
CA MET A 70 3.18 10.75 -0.26
C MET A 70 3.44 10.52 -1.74
N LYS A 71 3.21 11.55 -2.55
CA LYS A 71 3.62 11.59 -3.95
C LYS A 71 5.02 12.18 -4.06
N ILE A 72 5.92 11.44 -4.71
CA ILE A 72 7.30 11.86 -4.96
C ILE A 72 7.32 12.70 -6.23
N LYS A 73 7.89 13.91 -6.14
CA LYS A 73 8.19 14.78 -7.29
C LYS A 73 9.71 14.87 -7.47
N ALA A 74 10.15 15.52 -8.55
CA ALA A 74 11.58 15.65 -8.87
C ALA A 74 12.40 16.26 -7.72
N HIS A 75 11.89 17.28 -7.02
CA HIS A 75 12.63 17.98 -5.96
C HIS A 75 11.85 18.16 -4.66
N SER A 76 10.67 17.55 -4.56
CA SER A 76 9.79 17.73 -3.40
C SER A 76 8.84 16.54 -3.26
N TRP A 77 8.00 16.58 -2.23
CA TRP A 77 6.91 15.64 -2.03
C TRP A 77 5.67 16.37 -1.55
N GLU A 78 4.52 15.75 -1.73
CA GLU A 78 3.25 16.21 -1.17
C GLU A 78 2.44 15.01 -0.67
N TRP A 79 1.54 15.25 0.28
CA TRP A 79 0.58 14.22 0.69
C TRP A 79 -0.39 13.95 -0.46
N ALA A 80 -0.61 12.67 -0.74
CA ALA A 80 -1.52 12.20 -1.77
C ALA A 80 -2.82 11.73 -1.12
N GLY A 81 -3.93 12.41 -1.43
CA GLY A 81 -5.26 12.04 -0.97
C GLY A 81 -5.48 12.15 0.54
N ALA A 82 -6.61 11.61 1.00
CA ALA A 82 -6.96 11.54 2.41
C ALA A 82 -6.28 10.35 3.10
N GLU A 83 -6.11 10.43 4.42
CA GLU A 83 -5.68 9.30 5.23
C GLU A 83 -6.72 8.17 5.15
N ILE A 84 -6.27 6.93 5.03
CA ILE A 84 -7.14 5.76 5.13
C ILE A 84 -7.11 5.28 6.57
N ALA A 85 -8.24 5.36 7.27
CA ALA A 85 -8.41 4.69 8.54
C ALA A 85 -8.50 3.16 8.33
N ILE A 86 -7.89 2.40 9.24
CA ILE A 86 -7.98 0.94 9.28
C ILE A 86 -8.39 0.55 10.68
N SER A 87 -9.47 -0.22 10.79
CA SER A 87 -9.89 -0.82 12.06
C SER A 87 -9.39 -2.25 12.20
N LYS A 88 -9.34 -3.00 11.09
CA LYS A 88 -8.92 -4.41 11.07
C LYS A 88 -8.26 -4.76 9.74
N PHE A 89 -7.39 -5.76 9.77
CA PHE A 89 -6.87 -6.36 8.56
C PHE A 89 -6.73 -7.87 8.71
N ARG A 90 -6.79 -8.58 7.59
CA ARG A 90 -6.51 -10.00 7.50
C ARG A 90 -5.68 -10.27 6.26
N VAL A 91 -4.56 -10.96 6.46
CA VAL A 91 -3.71 -11.45 5.38
C VAL A 91 -4.00 -12.93 5.21
N PHE A 92 -4.28 -13.34 3.99
CA PHE A 92 -4.47 -14.74 3.61
C PHE A 92 -3.18 -15.28 2.99
N ARG A 93 -3.23 -16.46 2.36
CA ARG A 93 -2.07 -17.00 1.64
C ARG A 93 -1.83 -16.15 0.38
N ILE A 94 -0.74 -15.39 0.39
CA ILE A 94 -0.24 -14.68 -0.79
C ILE A 94 0.68 -15.64 -1.57
N PRO A 95 0.38 -15.97 -2.83
CA PRO A 95 1.25 -16.75 -3.72
C PRO A 95 2.64 -16.13 -3.86
N ALA A 96 3.63 -16.93 -4.26
CA ALA A 96 4.98 -16.44 -4.53
C ALA A 96 5.04 -15.61 -5.83
N GLU A 97 4.24 -16.01 -6.82
CA GLU A 97 4.11 -15.36 -8.11
C GLU A 97 2.72 -14.73 -8.20
N LEU A 98 2.69 -13.45 -8.54
CA LEU A 98 1.49 -12.66 -8.76
C LEU A 98 1.71 -11.82 -10.02
N PRO A 99 0.64 -11.43 -10.73
CA PRO A 99 0.76 -10.57 -11.88
C PRO A 99 1.26 -9.18 -11.47
N ASP A 100 1.91 -8.49 -12.40
CA ASP A 100 2.44 -7.13 -12.20
C ASP A 100 1.40 -6.03 -12.43
N GLU A 101 0.14 -6.41 -12.66
CA GLU A 101 -0.97 -5.50 -12.93
C GLU A 101 -2.00 -5.54 -11.79
N ILE A 102 -2.60 -4.38 -11.51
CA ILE A 102 -3.67 -4.22 -10.52
C ILE A 102 -4.80 -3.41 -11.13
N ALA A 103 -6.04 -3.83 -10.87
CA ALA A 103 -7.23 -3.07 -11.24
C ALA A 103 -8.06 -2.68 -10.02
N ALA A 104 -8.24 -1.39 -9.78
CA ALA A 104 -9.11 -0.89 -8.71
C ALA A 104 -10.57 -0.84 -9.17
N ASN A 105 -11.45 -1.56 -8.47
CA ASN A 105 -12.86 -1.74 -8.81
C ASN A 105 -13.79 -1.37 -7.65
N GLY A 106 -15.07 -1.15 -7.93
CA GLY A 106 -16.08 -0.85 -6.93
C GLY A 106 -16.31 0.66 -6.68
N PRO A 107 -17.16 1.03 -5.71
CA PRO A 107 -17.62 2.41 -5.50
C PRO A 107 -16.50 3.43 -5.25
N ARG A 108 -15.37 2.98 -4.67
CA ARG A 108 -14.19 3.81 -4.41
C ARG A 108 -13.02 3.50 -5.34
N GLY A 109 -13.24 2.72 -6.41
CA GLY A 109 -12.17 2.26 -7.31
C GLY A 109 -11.28 3.41 -7.82
N LYS A 110 -11.89 4.46 -8.38
CA LYS A 110 -11.19 5.65 -8.90
C LYS A 110 -10.36 6.39 -7.84
N GLU A 111 -10.83 6.43 -6.60
CA GLU A 111 -10.11 7.08 -5.50
C GLU A 111 -8.79 6.34 -5.23
N PHE A 112 -8.87 5.01 -5.11
CA PHE A 112 -7.70 4.17 -4.87
C PHE A 112 -6.77 4.07 -6.07
N ASP A 113 -7.33 4.09 -7.29
CA ASP A 113 -6.57 4.15 -8.54
C ASP A 113 -5.60 5.34 -8.55
N VAL A 114 -6.10 6.53 -8.20
CA VAL A 114 -5.31 7.78 -8.09
C VAL A 114 -4.32 7.73 -6.92
N LEU A 115 -4.77 7.21 -5.77
CA LEU A 115 -3.98 7.18 -4.55
C LEU A 115 -2.74 6.30 -4.70
N PHE A 116 -2.94 5.10 -5.24
CA PHE A 116 -1.87 4.16 -5.52
C PHE A 116 -1.09 4.51 -6.79
N ASP A 117 -1.69 5.20 -7.77
CA ASP A 117 -1.10 5.51 -9.08
C ASP A 117 -1.03 4.25 -9.97
N PHE A 118 -2.12 3.48 -10.05
CA PHE A 118 -2.15 2.27 -10.87
C PHE A 118 -2.19 2.61 -12.35
N ASP A 119 -1.42 1.84 -13.11
CA ASP A 119 -1.51 1.81 -14.56
C ASP A 119 -2.74 0.97 -14.95
N LYS A 120 -3.38 1.30 -16.07
CA LYS A 120 -4.50 0.47 -16.55
C LYS A 120 -3.96 -0.92 -16.92
N PRO A 121 -4.63 -2.00 -16.50
CA PRO A 121 -4.23 -3.34 -16.91
C PRO A 121 -4.39 -3.49 -18.42
N GLU A 122 -3.43 -4.16 -19.05
CA GLU A 122 -3.44 -4.49 -20.48
C GLU A 122 -3.89 -5.94 -20.70
N GLY A 123 -3.71 -6.81 -19.69
CA GLY A 123 -4.02 -8.24 -19.76
C GLY A 123 -5.27 -8.65 -18.98
N GLU A 124 -5.58 -9.95 -19.05
CA GLU A 124 -6.68 -10.57 -18.30
C GLU A 124 -6.26 -11.10 -16.92
N ASP A 125 -4.96 -11.21 -16.64
CA ASP A 125 -4.42 -11.68 -15.35
C ASP A 125 -3.86 -10.51 -14.54
N PHE A 126 -4.63 -10.06 -13.55
CA PHE A 126 -4.28 -8.94 -12.68
C PHE A 126 -4.81 -9.19 -11.26
N ILE A 127 -4.30 -8.44 -10.28
CA ILE A 127 -4.87 -8.40 -8.93
C ILE A 127 -6.05 -7.43 -8.94
N GLU A 128 -7.24 -7.91 -8.60
CA GLU A 128 -8.39 -7.04 -8.34
C GLU A 128 -8.25 -6.39 -6.96
N LEU A 129 -8.18 -5.06 -6.93
CA LEU A 129 -8.38 -4.29 -5.72
C LEU A 129 -9.86 -3.89 -5.64
N ARG A 130 -10.64 -4.61 -4.85
CA ARG A 130 -12.06 -4.31 -4.63
C ARG A 130 -12.22 -3.26 -3.53
N CYS A 131 -12.65 -2.06 -3.93
CA CYS A 131 -12.75 -0.86 -3.12
C CYS A 131 -14.19 -0.55 -2.72
N GLU A 132 -14.68 -1.26 -1.70
CA GLU A 132 -16.00 -1.01 -1.11
C GLU A 132 -15.97 0.17 -0.12
N ARG A 133 -17.15 0.66 0.29
CA ARG A 133 -17.24 1.80 1.21
C ARG A 133 -16.52 1.57 2.54
N LYS A 134 -16.64 0.36 3.09
CA LYS A 134 -16.09 -0.02 4.41
C LYS A 134 -14.97 -1.05 4.35
N ASN A 135 -14.65 -1.57 3.17
CA ASN A 135 -13.67 -2.65 3.03
C ASN A 135 -12.82 -2.44 1.78
N LEU A 136 -11.55 -2.82 1.87
CA LEU A 136 -10.64 -2.91 0.74
C LEU A 136 -10.11 -4.34 0.67
N SER A 137 -10.28 -5.03 -0.46
CA SER A 137 -9.84 -6.41 -0.64
C SER A 137 -8.94 -6.57 -1.85
N PHE A 138 -7.79 -7.23 -1.67
CA PHE A 138 -6.94 -7.70 -2.76
C PHE A 138 -7.35 -9.12 -3.12
N ILE A 139 -7.67 -9.36 -4.38
CA ILE A 139 -8.21 -10.63 -4.88
C ILE A 139 -7.44 -11.01 -6.14
N HIS A 140 -7.05 -12.28 -6.27
CA HIS A 140 -6.46 -12.81 -7.50
C HIS A 140 -7.14 -14.14 -7.84
N ARG A 141 -7.64 -14.28 -9.08
CA ARG A 141 -8.36 -15.47 -9.57
C ARG A 141 -9.46 -15.94 -8.60
N GLY A 142 -10.26 -14.99 -8.11
CA GLY A 142 -11.36 -15.22 -7.17
C GLY A 142 -10.95 -15.52 -5.72
N LYS A 143 -9.65 -15.57 -5.41
CA LYS A 143 -9.14 -15.83 -4.05
C LYS A 143 -8.73 -14.53 -3.38
N LYS A 144 -9.28 -14.26 -2.21
CA LYS A 144 -8.90 -13.12 -1.37
C LYS A 144 -7.49 -13.34 -0.81
N LEU A 145 -6.60 -12.38 -1.05
CA LEU A 145 -5.20 -12.38 -0.62
C LEU A 145 -5.00 -11.52 0.63
N MET A 146 -5.73 -10.41 0.71
CA MET A 146 -5.75 -9.52 1.86
C MET A 146 -7.08 -8.77 1.92
N GLU A 147 -7.51 -8.43 3.13
CA GLU A 147 -8.66 -7.56 3.38
C GLU A 147 -8.36 -6.59 4.51
N LEU A 148 -8.88 -5.37 4.34
CA LEU A 148 -8.81 -4.26 5.26
C LEU A 148 -10.23 -3.77 5.52
N VAL A 149 -10.56 -3.53 6.79
CA VAL A 149 -11.79 -2.85 7.20
C VAL A 149 -11.43 -1.40 7.48
N LEU A 150 -12.11 -0.48 6.78
CA LEU A 150 -11.87 0.96 6.78
C LEU A 150 -12.72 1.67 7.83
#